data_AF-A0A6I7WDV7-F1
#
_entry.id   AF-A0A6I7WDV7-F1
#
_cell.length_a   1.000
_cell.length_b   1.000
_cell.length_c   1.000
_cell.angle_alpha   90.00
_cell.angle_beta   90.00
_cell.angle_gamma   90.00
#
_symmetry.space_group_name_H-M   'P 1'
#
loop_
_entity.id
_entity.type
_entity.pdbx_description
1 polymer ?
#
loop_
_entity_poly.entity_id
_entity_poly.type
_entity_poly.pdbx_seq_one_letter_code
_entity_poly.pdbx_strand_id
1 'polypeptide(L)'
;MIIGKLQFSGFIYDFSAQESLTHLLNMMTVNAIIIFIIKNLVFGLVIGAMACFHGLLVENSPTQVPQQMQKAVVRSLVFLFLADGYFLLVTL
;
A
#
# COMPACT_ATOMS: atom_id res chain seq x y z
N MET A 1 0.40 -9.46 -8.17
CA MET A 1 -0.92 -10.10 -7.95
C MET A 1 -1.75 -10.22 -9.24
N ILE A 2 -1.87 -9.18 -10.06
CA ILE A 2 -2.66 -9.22 -11.33
C ILE A 2 -2.11 -10.26 -12.32
N ILE A 3 -0.79 -10.29 -12.53
CA ILE A 3 -0.12 -11.24 -13.44
C ILE A 3 -0.36 -12.69 -12.99
N GLY A 4 -0.22 -12.97 -11.69
CA GLY A 4 -0.48 -14.29 -11.11
C GLY A 4 -1.94 -14.72 -11.28
N LYS A 5 -2.90 -13.79 -11.13
CA LYS A 5 -4.31 -14.07 -11.41
C LYS A 5 -4.58 -14.33 -12.89
N LEU A 6 -3.89 -13.64 -13.81
CA LEU A 6 -4.02 -13.89 -15.24
C LEU A 6 -3.59 -15.31 -15.61
N GLN A 7 -2.46 -15.76 -15.04
CA GLN A 7 -1.94 -17.12 -15.23
C GLN A 7 -2.84 -18.18 -14.62
N PHE A 8 -3.37 -17.92 -13.41
CA PHE A 8 -4.27 -18.86 -12.73
C PHE A 8 -5.64 -18.94 -13.42
N SER A 9 -6.13 -17.80 -13.95
CA SER A 9 -7.37 -17.74 -14.72
C SER A 9 -7.26 -18.62 -15.95
N GLY A 10 -6.19 -18.49 -16.76
CA GLY A 10 -6.00 -19.32 -17.95
C GLY A 10 -5.73 -20.81 -17.68
N PHE A 11 -5.49 -21.20 -16.42
CA PHE A 11 -5.29 -22.59 -16.03
C PHE A 11 -6.57 -23.26 -15.50
N ILE A 12 -7.47 -22.50 -14.85
CA ILE A 12 -8.69 -23.03 -14.22
C ILE A 12 -9.95 -22.78 -15.08
N TYR A 13 -9.99 -21.67 -15.81
CA TYR A 13 -11.06 -21.29 -16.71
C TYR A 13 -10.42 -21.13 -18.09
N ASP A 14 -10.83 -21.89 -19.12
CA ASP A 14 -10.41 -21.73 -20.54
C ASP A 14 -10.84 -20.37 -21.16
N PHE A 15 -10.92 -19.33 -20.35
CA PHE A 15 -11.26 -17.96 -20.68
C PHE A 15 -10.01 -17.27 -21.23
N SER A 16 -10.15 -16.64 -22.40
CA SER A 16 -9.04 -15.94 -23.04
C SER A 16 -8.55 -14.80 -22.14
N ALA A 17 -7.25 -14.79 -21.83
CA ALA A 17 -6.60 -13.77 -21.01
C ALA A 17 -6.81 -12.34 -21.56
N GLN A 18 -7.11 -12.21 -22.86
CA GLN A 18 -7.41 -10.93 -23.50
C GLN A 18 -8.75 -10.33 -23.05
N GLU A 19 -9.77 -11.15 -22.82
CA GLU A 19 -11.10 -10.66 -22.46
C GLU A 19 -11.15 -10.19 -21.00
N SER A 20 -10.45 -10.87 -20.10
CA SER A 20 -10.24 -10.40 -18.72
C SER A 20 -9.47 -9.07 -18.65
N LEU A 21 -8.49 -8.88 -19.54
CA LEU A 21 -7.69 -7.66 -19.57
C LEU A 21 -8.48 -6.45 -20.11
N THR A 22 -9.29 -6.64 -21.15
CA THR A 22 -10.16 -5.58 -21.69
C THR A 22 -11.23 -5.17 -20.70
N HIS A 23 -11.83 -6.13 -19.97
CA HIS A 23 -12.77 -5.81 -18.89
C HIS A 23 -12.11 -5.03 -17.74
N LEU A 24 -10.90 -5.40 -17.32
CA LEU A 24 -10.15 -4.65 -16.30
C LEU A 24 -9.85 -3.22 -16.74
N LEU A 25 -9.39 -3.03 -17.98
CA LEU A 25 -9.09 -1.72 -18.53
C LEU A 25 -10.35 -0.84 -18.67
N ASN A 26 -11.50 -1.42 -19.03
CA ASN A 26 -12.77 -0.69 -19.11
C ASN A 26 -13.29 -0.25 -17.73
N MET A 27 -13.03 -1.03 -16.68
CA MET A 27 -13.45 -0.70 -15.32
C MET A 27 -12.49 0.31 -14.64
N MET A 28 -11.26 0.45 -15.15
CA MET A 28 -10.26 1.38 -14.64
C MET A 28 -10.55 2.81 -15.10
N THR A 29 -11.19 3.59 -14.23
CA THR A 29 -11.38 5.03 -14.46
C THR A 29 -10.08 5.80 -14.17
N VAL A 30 -9.71 6.75 -15.02
CA VAL A 30 -8.50 7.60 -14.84
C VAL A 30 -8.47 8.29 -13.47
N ASN A 31 -9.63 8.74 -12.98
CA ASN A 31 -9.76 9.33 -11.65
C ASN A 31 -9.31 8.37 -10.53
N ALA A 32 -9.69 7.09 -10.61
CA ALA A 32 -9.30 6.08 -9.62
C ALA A 32 -7.78 5.87 -9.57
N ILE A 33 -7.11 5.93 -10.73
CA ILE A 33 -5.65 5.81 -10.84
C ILE A 33 -4.96 7.03 -10.19
N ILE A 34 -5.44 8.23 -10.47
CA ILE A 34 -4.88 9.46 -9.90
C ILE A 34 -5.02 9.46 -8.38
N ILE A 35 -6.21 9.14 -7.87
CA ILE A 35 -6.48 9.03 -6.43
C ILE A 35 -5.56 7.98 -5.80
N PHE A 36 -5.39 6.82 -6.44
CA PHE A 36 -4.49 5.77 -5.97
C PHE A 36 -3.04 6.26 -5.86
N ILE A 37 -2.52 6.95 -6.88
CA ILE A 37 -1.15 7.47 -6.90
C ILE A 37 -0.95 8.50 -5.78
N ILE A 38 -1.85 9.48 -5.68
CA ILE A 38 -1.76 10.55 -4.67
C ILE A 38 -1.82 9.94 -3.26
N LYS A 39 -2.75 9.01 -3.01
CA LYS A 39 -2.91 8.36 -1.70
C LYS A 39 -1.62 7.65 -1.28
N ASN A 40 -1.04 6.84 -2.17
CA ASN A 40 0.18 6.11 -1.86
C ASN A 40 1.40 7.02 -1.69
N LEU A 41 1.47 8.13 -2.44
CA LEU A 41 2.53 9.12 -2.27
C LEU A 41 2.48 9.76 -0.87
N VAL A 42 1.28 10.17 -0.43
CA VAL A 42 1.07 10.75 0.91
C VAL A 42 1.43 9.74 2.00
N PHE A 43 0.97 8.49 1.86
CA PHE A 43 1.30 7.44 2.82
C PHE A 43 2.80 7.17 2.90
N GLY A 44 3.48 7.08 1.75
CA GLY A 44 4.93 6.92 1.71
C GLY A 44 5.68 8.06 2.42
N LEU A 45 5.24 9.30 2.24
CA LEU A 45 5.84 10.47 2.88
C LEU A 45 5.65 10.44 4.41
N VAL A 46 4.47 10.06 4.88
CA VAL A 46 4.20 9.94 6.32
C VAL A 46 5.02 8.82 6.96
N ILE A 47 5.13 7.67 6.29
CA ILE A 47 5.96 6.55 6.75
C ILE A 47 7.43 6.97 6.83
N GLY A 48 7.94 7.66 5.80
CA GLY A 48 9.30 8.18 5.79
C GLY A 48 9.55 9.17 6.93
N ALA A 49 8.63 10.12 7.14
CA ALA A 49 8.70 11.07 8.24
C ALA A 49 8.69 10.39 9.61
N MET A 50 7.82 9.39 9.81
CA MET A 50 7.77 8.57 11.03
C MET A 50 9.08 7.83 11.28
N ALA A 51 9.69 7.25 10.24
CA ALA A 51 10.97 6.57 10.33
C ALA A 51 12.10 7.54 10.72
N CYS A 52 12.19 8.70 10.06
CA CYS A 52 13.16 9.73 10.42
C CYS A 52 12.96 10.24 11.84
N PHE A 53 11.72 10.47 12.27
CA PHE A 53 11.41 10.92 13.63
C PHE A 53 11.88 9.93 14.69
N HIS A 54 11.60 8.64 14.53
CA HIS A 54 12.05 7.61 15.48
C HIS A 54 13.56 7.38 15.40
N GLY A 55 14.19 7.58 14.24
CA GLY A 55 15.65 7.56 14.10
C GLY A 55 16.34 8.71 14.85
N LEU A 56 15.75 9.91 14.85
CA LEU A 56 16.24 11.07 15.60
C LEU A 56 16.02 10.96 17.12
N LEU A 57 15.08 10.11 17.55
CA LEU A 57 14.74 9.84 18.95
C LEU A 57 15.60 8.73 19.60
N VAL A 58 16.56 8.17 18.87
CA VAL A 58 17.50 7.19 19.42
C VAL A 58 18.49 7.88 20.36
N GLU A 59 18.63 7.39 21.59
CA GLU A 59 19.66 7.84 22.53
C GLU A 59 20.94 6.98 22.41
N ASN A 60 21.96 7.28 23.22
CA ASN A 60 23.33 6.75 23.12
C ASN A 60 23.51 5.23 23.38
N SER A 61 22.47 4.41 23.28
CA SER A 61 22.55 2.95 23.47
C SER A 61 22.39 2.18 22.15
N PRO A 62 23.30 1.24 21.82
CA PRO A 62 23.19 0.37 20.65
C PRO A 62 21.90 -0.47 20.60
N THR A 63 21.31 -0.78 21.75
CA THR A 63 20.07 -1.57 21.83
C THR A 63 18.82 -0.77 21.48
N GLN A 64 18.89 0.57 21.49
CA GLN A 64 17.74 1.42 21.20
C GLN A 64 17.49 1.60 19.70
N VAL A 65 18.51 1.44 18.86
CA VAL A 65 18.39 1.51 17.40
C VAL A 65 17.32 0.52 16.88
N PRO A 66 17.42 -0.80 17.16
CA PRO A 66 16.39 -1.75 16.72
C PRO A 66 15.05 -1.55 17.43
N GLN A 67 15.02 -1.09 18.68
CA GLN A 67 13.76 -0.81 19.40
C GLN A 67 12.98 0.34 18.76
N GLN A 68 13.65 1.44 18.41
CA GLN A 68 13.00 2.59 17.76
C GLN A 68 12.60 2.26 16.32
N MET A 69 13.40 1.46 15.60
CA MET A 69 13.04 0.95 14.28
C MET A 69 11.73 0.17 14.31
N GLN A 70 11.60 -0.79 15.23
CA GLN A 70 10.37 -1.57 15.38
C GLN A 70 9.17 -0.71 15.74
N LYS A 71 9.34 0.26 16.67
CA LYS A 71 8.28 1.23 17.00
C LYS A 71 7.84 2.03 15.79
N ALA A 72 8.77 2.49 14.96
CA ALA A 72 8.47 3.22 13.73
C ALA A 72 7.66 2.36 12.74
N VAL A 73 8.07 1.10 12.53
CA VAL A 73 7.38 0.16 11.63
C VAL A 73 5.95 -0.10 12.12
N VAL A 74 5.77 -0.48 13.38
CA VAL A 74 4.45 -0.79 13.94
C VAL A 74 3.54 0.43 13.91
N ARG A 75 4.03 1.61 14.30
CA ARG A 75 3.23 2.85 14.25
C ARG A 75 2.84 3.23 12.83
N SER A 76 3.76 3.08 11.88
CA SER A 76 3.49 3.34 10.46
C SER A 76 2.46 2.38 9.88
N LEU A 77 2.53 1.08 10.23
CA LEU A 77 1.54 0.09 9.81
C LEU A 77 0.15 0.38 10.40
N VAL A 78 0.07 0.66 11.70
CA VAL A 78 -1.21 1.00 12.35
C VAL A 78 -1.81 2.27 11.71
N PHE A 79 -0.99 3.30 11.48
CA PHE A 79 -1.44 4.50 10.79
C PHE A 79 -1.97 4.18 9.38
N LEU A 80 -1.24 3.36 8.61
CA LEU A 80 -1.63 2.98 7.26
C LEU A 80 -2.98 2.25 7.25
N PHE A 81 -3.19 1.27 8.14
CA PHE A 81 -4.44 0.54 8.23
C PHE A 81 -5.63 1.45 8.59
N LEU A 82 -5.45 2.35 9.56
CA LEU A 82 -6.51 3.29 9.96
C LEU A 82 -6.82 4.29 8.85
N ALA A 83 -5.79 4.85 8.21
CA ALA A 83 -5.95 5.82 7.13
C ALA A 83 -6.59 5.18 5.88
N ASP A 84 -6.18 3.96 5.54
CA ASP A 84 -6.76 3.21 4.42
C ASP A 84 -8.22 2.82 4.69
N GLY A 85 -8.52 2.33 5.89
CA GLY A 85 -9.88 2.03 6.32
C GLY A 85 -10.79 3.26 6.33
N TYR A 86 -10.29 4.41 6.79
CA TYR A 86 -11.01 5.67 6.71
C TYR A 86 -11.30 6.07 5.25
N PHE A 87 -10.30 5.96 4.37
CA PHE A 87 -10.47 6.28 2.96
C PHE A 87 -11.52 5.38 2.28
N LEU A 88 -11.53 4.08 2.62
CA LEU A 88 -12.54 3.15 2.15
C LEU A 88 -13.95 3.59 2.57
N LEU A 89 -14.16 3.91 3.85
CA LEU A 89 -15.46 4.33 4.37
C LEU A 89 -15.98 5.63 3.76
N VAL A 90 -15.10 6.55 3.40
CA VAL A 90 -15.47 7.82 2.76
C VAL A 90 -15.80 7.64 1.28
N THR A 91 -15.17 6.67 0.61
CA THR A 91 -15.34 6.44 -0.83
C THR A 91 -16.50 5.48 -1.15
N LEU A 92 -16.83 4.58 -0.23
CA LEU A 92 -17.97 3.65 -0.31
C LEU A 92 -19.31 4.41 -0.24
#